data_AF-A0A662P3A9-F1
#
_entry.id   AF-A0A662P3A9-F1
#
_cell.length_a   1.000
_cell.length_b   1.000
_cell.length_c   1.000
_cell.angle_alpha   90.00
_cell.angle_beta   90.00
_cell.angle_gamma   90.00
#
_symmetry.space_group_name_H-M   'P 1'
#
loop_
_entity.id
_entity.type
_entity.pdbx_description
1 polymer ?
#
loop_
_entity_poly.entity_id
_entity_poly.type
_entity_poly.pdbx_seq_one_letter_code
_entity_poly.pdbx_strand_id
1 'polypeptide(L)'
;MNEREELNKLLLQMEQYRAQYQAMENQIQTLTLSMAEVNMAKDTLREVGNLKDGQEMLVPIGGNSYLKAKLKEKDRTLIGIGSGV
;
A
#
# COMPACT_ATOMS: atom_id res chain seq x y z
N MET A 1 -0.95 41.44 29.47
CA MET A 1 -1.60 40.26 28.89
C MET A 1 -1.98 39.35 30.04
N ASN A 2 -3.21 38.83 30.06
CA ASN A 2 -3.64 37.96 31.15
C ASN A 2 -3.07 36.55 30.91
N GLU A 3 -2.53 35.92 31.96
CA GLU A 3 -1.96 34.57 31.96
C GLU A 3 -2.93 33.52 31.35
N ARG A 4 -4.24 33.75 31.50
CA ARG A 4 -5.31 32.96 30.89
C ARG A 4 -5.37 33.05 29.36
N GLU A 5 -5.07 34.21 28.77
CA GLU A 5 -5.04 34.39 27.31
C GLU A 5 -3.84 33.67 26.69
N GLU A 6 -2.70 33.68 27.40
CA GLU A 6 -1.49 32.98 26.97
C GLU A 6 -1.66 31.46 27.05
N LEU A 7 -2.29 30.95 28.12
CA LEU A 7 -2.64 29.54 28.24
C LEU A 7 -3.59 29.08 27.12
N ASN A 8 -4.63 29.87 26.81
CA ASN A 8 -5.56 29.55 25.73
C ASN A 8 -4.85 29.53 24.35
N LYS A 9 -3.92 30.45 24.13
CA LYS A 9 -3.12 30.49 22.90
C LYS A 9 -2.24 29.26 22.75
N LEU A 10 -1.60 28.82 23.85
CA LEU A 10 -0.76 27.62 23.86
C LEU A 10 -1.59 26.35 23.61
N LEU A 11 -2.77 26.25 24.21
CA LEU A 11 -3.70 25.13 23.98
C LEU A 11 -4.13 25.04 22.51
N LEU A 12 -4.50 26.18 21.91
CA LEU A 12 -4.87 26.24 20.49
C LEU A 12 -3.71 25.79 19.59
N GLN A 13 -2.48 26.23 19.88
CA GLN A 13 -1.30 25.79 19.14
C GLN A 13 -1.05 24.28 19.29
N MET A 14 -1.22 23.73 20.49
CA MET A 14 -1.08 22.30 20.74
C MET A 14 -2.11 21.49 19.94
N GLU A 15 -3.36 21.93 19.88
CA GLU A 15 -4.40 21.28 19.08
C GLU A 15 -4.07 21.29 17.59
N GLN A 16 -3.55 22.41 17.07
CA GLN A 16 -3.09 22.52 15.68
C GLN A 16 -1.94 21.55 15.38
N TYR A 17 -0.97 21.42 16.27
CA TYR A 17 0.13 20.46 16.10
C TYR A 17 -0.35 19.02 16.17
N ARG A 18 -1.30 18.71 17.06
CA ARG A 18 -1.89 17.37 17.14
C ARG A 18 -2.61 17.00 15.83
N ALA A 19 -3.36 17.93 15.25
CA ALA A 19 -4.03 17.70 13.97
C ALA A 19 -3.02 17.46 12.82
N GLN A 20 -1.92 18.22 12.78
CA GLN A 20 -0.84 18.00 11.81
C GLN A 20 -0.17 16.64 11.98
N TYR A 21 0.11 16.24 13.22
CA TYR A 21 0.68 14.92 13.51
C TYR A 21 -0.24 13.79 13.03
N GLN A 22 -1.54 13.87 13.31
CA GLN A 22 -2.52 12.87 12.85
C GLN A 22 -2.59 12.80 11.32
N ALA A 23 -2.50 13.93 10.63
CA ALA A 23 -2.46 13.95 9.17
C ALA A 23 -1.20 13.26 8.62
N MET A 24 -0.04 13.48 9.23
CA MET A 24 1.21 12.81 8.85
C MET A 24 1.16 11.31 9.13
N GLU A 25 0.59 10.91 10.27
CA GLU A 25 0.42 9.50 10.61
C GLU A 25 -0.44 8.76 9.56
N ASN A 26 -1.56 9.38 9.13
CA ASN A 26 -2.40 8.82 8.07
C ASN A 26 -1.66 8.70 6.71
N GLN A 27 -0.81 9.68 6.38
CA GLN A 27 0.03 9.62 5.17
C GLN A 27 1.05 8.47 5.26
N ILE A 28 1.69 8.29 6.40
CA ILE A 28 2.63 7.19 6.64
C ILE A 28 1.93 5.83 6.50
N GLN A 29 0.72 5.69 7.05
CA GLN A 29 -0.06 4.46 6.91
C GLN A 29 -0.40 4.17 5.46
N THR A 30 -0.80 5.19 4.69
CA THR A 30 -1.10 5.04 3.26
C THR A 30 0.15 4.58 2.48
N LEU A 31 1.30 5.22 2.71
CA LEU A 31 2.56 4.83 2.08
C LEU A 31 2.99 3.40 2.46
N THR A 32 2.78 3.02 3.72
CA THR A 32 3.09 1.67 4.22
C THR A 32 2.28 0.61 3.47
N LEU A 33 0.98 0.86 3.25
CA LEU A 33 0.11 -0.03 2.48
C LEU A 33 0.55 -0.12 1.01
N SER A 34 0.86 1.01 0.37
CA SER A 34 1.38 1.00 -1.01
C SER A 34 2.71 0.26 -1.14
N MET A 35 3.62 0.41 -0.16
CA MET A 35 4.87 -0.35 -0.13
C MET A 35 4.64 -1.85 0.05
N ALA A 36 3.67 -2.24 0.88
CA ALA A 36 3.30 -3.64 1.06
C ALA A 36 2.75 -4.25 -0.25
N GLU A 37 1.92 -3.51 -0.98
CA GLU A 37 1.38 -3.93 -2.29
C GLU A 37 2.50 -4.15 -3.32
N VAL A 38 3.43 -3.20 -3.45
CA VAL A 38 4.58 -3.32 -4.36
C VAL A 38 5.47 -4.49 -3.99
N ASN A 39 5.73 -4.70 -2.69
CA ASN A 39 6.53 -5.84 -2.24
C ASN A 39 5.84 -7.18 -2.52
N MET A 40 4.53 -7.27 -2.33
CA MET A 40 3.75 -8.46 -2.69
C MET A 40 3.85 -8.78 -4.19
N ALA A 41 3.74 -7.77 -5.05
CA ALA A 41 3.92 -7.94 -6.49
C ALA A 41 5.33 -8.43 -6.84
N LYS A 42 6.36 -7.81 -6.25
CA LYS A 42 7.77 -8.20 -6.42
C LYS A 42 8.03 -9.64 -6.00
N ASP A 43 7.54 -10.04 -4.83
CA ASP A 43 7.72 -11.40 -4.32
C ASP A 43 6.97 -12.42 -5.18
N THR A 44 5.76 -12.08 -5.64
CA THR A 44 5.00 -12.90 -6.60
C THR A 44 5.78 -13.11 -7.90
N LEU A 45 6.36 -12.05 -8.48
CA LEU A 45 7.16 -12.15 -9.69
C LEU A 45 8.42 -13.00 -9.50
N ARG A 46 9.06 -12.92 -8.33
CA ARG A 46 10.21 -13.75 -8.00
C ARG A 46 9.83 -15.23 -7.96
N GLU A 47 8.70 -15.58 -7.34
CA GLU A 47 8.23 -16.96 -7.30
C GLU A 47 7.77 -17.46 -8.68
N VAL A 48 7.03 -16.65 -9.44
CA VAL A 48 6.60 -16.97 -10.82
C VAL A 48 7.80 -17.20 -11.73
N GLY A 49 8.89 -16.44 -11.57
CA GLY A 49 10.12 -16.61 -12.34
C GLY A 49 10.77 -17.99 -12.18
N ASN A 50 10.50 -18.68 -11.06
CA ASN A 50 10.98 -20.04 -10.77
C ASN A 50 10.06 -21.14 -11.32
N LEU A 51 8.87 -20.79 -11.82
CA LEU A 51 7.91 -21.75 -12.37
C LEU A 51 8.23 -22.08 -13.84
N LYS A 52 7.63 -23.18 -14.31
CA LYS A 52 7.70 -23.56 -15.73
C LYS A 52 6.49 -23.04 -16.50
N ASP A 53 6.70 -22.71 -17.76
CA ASP A 53 5.57 -22.46 -18.67
C ASP A 53 4.66 -23.70 -18.72
N GLY A 54 3.37 -23.45 -18.73
CA GLY A 54 2.34 -24.49 -18.66
C GLY A 54 2.07 -25.05 -17.27
N GLN A 55 2.73 -24.56 -16.22
CA GLN A 55 2.44 -24.99 -14.85
C GLN A 55 1.06 -24.49 -14.39
N GLU A 56 0.31 -25.36 -13.72
CA GLU A 56 -0.97 -25.00 -13.12
C GLU A 56 -0.76 -24.27 -11.79
N MET A 57 -1.56 -23.24 -11.53
CA MET A 57 -1.54 -22.47 -10.29
C MET A 57 -2.96 -22.07 -9.86
N LEU A 58 -3.10 -21.70 -8.59
CA LEU A 58 -4.33 -21.13 -8.05
C LEU A 58 -4.17 -19.62 -7.92
N VAL A 59 -5.16 -18.88 -8.41
CA VAL A 59 -5.23 -17.42 -8.32
C VAL A 59 -6.34 -17.06 -7.34
N PRO A 60 -6.05 -16.40 -6.21
CA PRO A 60 -7.10 -15.97 -5.28
C PRO A 60 -7.97 -14.90 -5.95
N ILE A 61 -9.30 -15.05 -5.84
CA ILE A 61 -10.28 -14.08 -6.36
C ILE A 61 -11.09 -13.41 -5.25
N GLY A 62 -10.79 -13.71 -3.98
CA GLY A 62 -11.45 -13.15 -2.79
C GLY A 62 -12.44 -14.10 -2.11
N GLY A 63 -12.85 -13.77 -0.88
CA GLY A 63 -13.85 -14.54 -0.14
C GLY A 63 -13.51 -16.02 0.06
N ASN A 64 -12.23 -16.35 0.28
CA ASN A 64 -11.70 -17.73 0.31
C ASN A 64 -11.92 -18.54 -0.98
N SER A 65 -12.13 -17.88 -2.11
CA SER A 65 -12.32 -18.52 -3.42
C SER A 65 -11.08 -18.38 -4.30
N TYR A 66 -10.83 -19.40 -5.12
CA TYR A 66 -9.64 -19.51 -5.97
C TYR A 66 -10.01 -19.97 -7.40
N LEU A 67 -9.33 -19.42 -8.39
CA LEU A 67 -9.42 -19.81 -9.79
C LEU A 67 -8.22 -20.68 -10.17
N LYS A 68 -8.47 -21.82 -10.83
CA LYS A 68 -7.40 -22.63 -11.43
C LYS A 68 -6.95 -21.99 -12.75
N ALA A 69 -5.67 -21.71 -12.89
CA ALA A 69 -5.08 -21.10 -14.06
C ALA A 69 -3.82 -21.86 -14.52
N LYS A 70 -3.40 -21.62 -15.76
CA LYS A 70 -2.17 -22.19 -16.33
C LYS A 70 -1.25 -21.05 -16.75
N LEU A 71 0.00 -21.06 -16.27
CA LEU A 71 1.00 -20.05 -16.61
C LEU A 71 1.37 -20.17 -18.09
N LYS A 72 1.22 -19.09 -18.86
CA LYS A 72 1.49 -19.10 -20.31
C LYS A 72 2.90 -18.63 -20.65
N GLU A 73 3.28 -17.44 -20.18
CA GLU A 73 4.58 -16.80 -20.46
C GLU A 73 5.10 -16.20 -19.16
N LYS A 74 6.12 -16.80 -18.53
CA LYS A 74 6.66 -16.31 -17.25
C LYS A 74 7.56 -15.07 -17.38
N ASP A 75 8.16 -14.87 -18.55
CA ASP A 75 9.19 -13.83 -18.78
C ASP A 75 8.60 -12.47 -19.18
N ARG A 76 7.26 -12.33 -19.19
CA ARG A 76 6.56 -11.11 -19.57
C ARG A 76 5.50 -10.75 -18.54
N THR A 77 5.40 -9.47 -18.22
CA THR A 77 4.39 -8.92 -17.30
C THR A 77 4.06 -7.48 -17.73
N LEU A 78 2.83 -7.07 -17.46
CA LEU A 78 2.38 -5.68 -17.65
C LEU A 78 2.52 -4.94 -16.33
N ILE A 79 3.15 -3.77 -16.36
CA ILE A 79 3.29 -2.87 -15.22
C ILE A 79 2.60 -1.57 -15.58
N GLY A 80 1.60 -1.16 -14.79
CA GLY A 80 1.00 0.17 -14.92
C GLY A 80 1.93 1.23 -14.35
N ILE A 81 2.18 2.29 -15.12
CA ILE A 81 3.04 3.42 -14.71
C ILE A 81 2.22 4.67 -14.36
N GLY A 82 0.90 4.59 -14.48
CA GLY A 82 -0.03 5.66 -14.10
C GLY A 82 -0.61 6.38 -15.32
N SER A 83 -1.57 7.26 -15.06
CA SER A 83 -2.27 8.02 -16.13
C SER A 83 -2.92 7.14 -17.22
N GLY A 84 -3.25 5.88 -16.90
CA GLY A 84 -3.84 4.93 -17.84
C GLY A 84 -2.85 4.25 -18.79
N VAL A 85 -1.55 4.30 -18.49
CA VAL A 85 -0.46 3.66 -19.25
C VAL A 85 0.19 2.54 -18.46
#